data_AF-A0A673UQW3-F1
#
_entry.id   AF-A0A673UQW3-F1
#
_cell.length_a   1.000
_cell.length_b   1.000
_cell.length_c   1.000
_cell.angle_alpha   90.00
_cell.angle_beta   90.00
_cell.angle_gamma   90.00
#
_symmetry.space_group_name_H-M   'P 1'
#
loop_
_entity.id
_entity.type
_entity.pdbx_description
1 polymer ?
#
loop_
_entity_poly.entity_id
_entity_poly.type
_entity_poly.pdbx_seq_one_letter_code
_entity_poly.pdbx_strand_id
1 'polypeptide(L)'
;MVRYSLDPENPAKSCKPRGSNIHVHFKNTRETAQTIKGMHIRKATKYLKDVTLQKQCVPCAQAKQWGWTQGRWTKKSGKFLLHMLKNAESNAELKGLDVDSLAIEHIQVNKAPKMRHRTYRAPGWINPYMSSPCHMEMILTEKEQIVPKPQEELAQKKNIYQKKLRKQNLWPRITEICNVNKTK
;
A
#
# COMPACT_ATOMS: atom_id res chain seq x y z
N MET A 1 -23.98 12.19 3.36
CA MET A 1 -23.07 11.01 3.36
C MET A 1 -21.63 11.48 3.22
N VAL A 2 -20.72 11.06 4.09
CA VAL A 2 -19.29 11.47 4.02
C VAL A 2 -18.60 10.69 2.90
N ARG A 3 -17.91 11.38 1.99
CA ARG A 3 -17.23 10.78 0.83
C ARG A 3 -15.78 10.39 1.14
N TYR A 4 -15.40 9.19 0.70
CA TYR A 4 -14.00 8.75 0.62
C TYR A 4 -13.40 9.19 -0.73
N SER A 5 -12.08 9.28 -0.80
CA SER A 5 -11.37 9.58 -2.06
C SER A 5 -11.39 8.42 -3.06
N LEU A 6 -11.32 7.19 -2.55
CA LEU A 6 -11.29 5.96 -3.34
C LEU A 6 -12.40 5.03 -2.87
N ASP A 7 -13.05 4.38 -3.82
CA ASP A 7 -13.99 3.30 -3.55
C ASP A 7 -13.30 1.94 -3.74
N PRO A 8 -13.52 0.98 -2.82
CA PRO A 8 -12.93 -0.34 -2.90
C PRO A 8 -13.51 -1.09 -4.10
N GLU A 9 -12.70 -1.96 -4.70
CA GLU A 9 -13.15 -2.81 -5.81
C GLU A 9 -14.36 -3.66 -5.42
N ASN A 10 -14.35 -4.22 -4.20
CA ASN A 10 -15.49 -4.94 -3.64
C ASN A 10 -15.93 -4.31 -2.30
N PRO A 11 -17.06 -3.57 -2.28
CA PRO A 11 -17.54 -2.93 -1.05
C PRO A 11 -18.00 -3.93 0.01
N ALA A 12 -18.47 -5.12 -0.40
CA ALA A 12 -18.92 -6.16 0.54
C ALA A 12 -17.75 -6.74 1.34
N LYS A 13 -16.60 -6.93 0.70
CA LYS A 13 -15.37 -7.47 1.32
C LYS A 13 -14.44 -6.41 1.92
N SER A 14 -14.99 -5.23 2.25
CA SER A 14 -14.21 -4.09 2.70
C SER A 14 -14.79 -3.42 3.94
N CYS A 15 -13.93 -2.85 4.78
CA CYS A 15 -14.32 -1.97 5.88
C CYS A 15 -13.68 -0.58 5.70
N LYS A 16 -14.42 0.48 6.08
CA LYS A 16 -14.03 1.88 5.88
C LYS A 16 -14.07 2.68 7.19
N PRO A 17 -12.96 2.78 7.94
CA PRO A 17 -12.80 3.72 9.04
C PRO A 17 -12.42 5.13 8.57
N ARG A 18 -12.95 6.15 9.27
CA ARG A 18 -12.55 7.54 9.10
C ARG A 18 -12.51 8.27 10.43
N GLY A 19 -11.61 9.23 10.55
CA GLY A 19 -11.62 10.22 11.62
C GLY A 19 -11.37 11.62 11.09
N SER A 20 -12.14 12.59 11.57
CA SER A 20 -12.11 13.99 11.14
C SER A 20 -11.56 14.90 12.25
N ASN A 21 -10.94 16.02 11.85
CA ASN A 21 -10.45 17.07 12.77
C ASN A 21 -9.55 16.55 13.91
N ILE A 22 -8.71 15.56 13.62
CA ILE A 22 -7.88 14.91 14.63
C ILE A 22 -6.71 15.82 14.97
N HIS A 23 -6.51 16.12 16.26
CA HIS A 23 -5.44 16.99 16.76
C HIS A 23 -4.07 16.30 16.79
N VAL A 24 -3.58 15.89 15.63
CA VAL A 24 -2.24 15.34 15.44
C VAL A 24 -1.57 16.05 14.27
N HIS A 25 -0.24 16.16 14.33
CA HIS A 25 0.53 16.85 13.31
C HIS A 25 0.47 16.12 11.95
N PHE A 26 -0.16 16.75 10.97
CA PHE A 26 -0.40 16.24 9.62
C PHE A 26 0.81 15.54 8.97
N LYS A 27 2.01 16.14 9.04
CA LYS A 27 3.19 15.54 8.38
C LYS A 27 3.56 14.21 9.04
N ASN A 28 3.49 14.13 10.37
CA ASN A 28 3.89 12.94 11.10
C ASN A 28 2.89 11.80 10.84
N THR A 29 1.59 12.11 10.81
CA THR A 29 0.55 11.13 10.47
C THR A 29 0.67 10.64 9.04
N ARG A 30 0.99 11.50 8.08
CA ARG A 30 1.22 11.11 6.69
C ARG A 30 2.36 10.12 6.54
N GLU A 31 3.51 10.38 7.17
CA GLU A 31 4.66 9.45 7.12
C GLU A 31 4.30 8.10 7.73
N THR A 32 3.67 8.08 8.91
CA THR A 32 3.22 6.82 9.53
C THR A 32 2.19 6.08 8.67
N ALA A 33 1.23 6.79 8.07
CA ALA A 33 0.21 6.20 7.23
C ALA A 33 0.84 5.55 5.99
N GLN A 34 1.79 6.24 5.37
CA GLN A 34 2.49 5.70 4.20
C GLN A 34 3.28 4.44 4.52
N THR A 35 3.83 4.32 5.73
CA THR A 35 4.58 3.12 6.14
C THR A 35 3.70 1.90 6.34
N ILE A 36 2.48 2.07 6.85
CA ILE A 36 1.55 0.96 7.09
C ILE A 36 0.70 0.61 5.87
N LYS A 37 0.73 1.42 4.82
CA LYS A 37 -0.02 1.16 3.57
C LYS A 37 0.42 -0.18 2.96
N GLY A 38 -0.53 -1.05 2.67
CA GLY A 38 -0.29 -2.38 2.09
C GLY A 38 0.01 -3.49 3.12
N MET A 39 0.16 -3.16 4.40
CA MET A 39 0.43 -4.17 5.44
C MET A 39 -0.85 -4.91 5.86
N HIS A 40 -0.67 -6.16 6.30
CA HIS A 40 -1.71 -6.89 7.05
C HIS A 40 -1.97 -6.23 8.41
N ILE A 41 -3.21 -6.31 8.88
CA ILE A 41 -3.64 -5.60 10.09
C ILE A 41 -2.80 -5.96 11.33
N ARG A 42 -2.52 -7.26 11.56
CA ARG A 42 -1.68 -7.75 12.67
C ARG A 42 -0.24 -7.23 12.59
N LYS A 43 0.33 -7.13 11.39
CA LYS A 43 1.67 -6.59 11.17
C LYS A 43 1.70 -5.09 11.42
N ALA A 44 0.68 -4.36 10.94
CA ALA A 44 0.55 -2.92 11.14
C ALA A 44 0.36 -2.56 12.62
N THR A 45 -0.48 -3.29 13.36
CA THR A 45 -0.67 -3.07 14.80
C THR A 45 0.60 -3.35 15.60
N LYS A 46 1.32 -4.43 15.28
CA LYS A 46 2.64 -4.72 15.88
C LYS A 46 3.65 -3.61 15.60
N TYR A 47 3.80 -3.20 14.34
CA TYR A 47 4.68 -2.10 13.93
C TYR A 47 4.38 -0.80 14.69
N LEU A 48 3.12 -0.40 14.76
CA LEU A 48 2.73 0.83 15.47
C LEU A 48 2.97 0.74 16.98
N LYS A 49 2.77 -0.42 17.61
CA LYS A 49 3.15 -0.66 19.01
C LYS A 49 4.67 -0.53 19.19
N ASP A 50 5.46 -1.13 18.30
CA ASP A 50 6.92 -1.04 18.34
C ASP A 50 7.43 0.40 18.13
N VAL A 51 6.77 1.20 17.29
CA VAL A 51 7.05 2.64 17.14
C VAL A 51 6.77 3.42 18.42
N THR A 52 5.69 3.08 19.15
CA THR A 52 5.41 3.73 20.44
C THR A 52 6.43 3.38 21.53
N LEU A 53 6.94 2.15 21.50
CA LEU A 53 8.02 1.64 22.36
C LEU A 53 9.43 2.02 21.88
N GLN A 54 9.53 2.76 20.78
CA GLN A 54 10.80 3.21 20.17
C GLN A 54 11.71 2.08 19.67
N LYS A 55 11.17 0.87 19.42
CA LYS A 55 11.92 -0.26 18.86
C LYS A 55 12.09 -0.18 17.35
N GLN A 56 11.09 0.36 16.67
CA GLN A 56 11.11 0.58 15.21
C GLN A 56 10.85 2.06 14.91
N CYS A 57 11.50 2.60 13.88
CA CYS A 57 11.37 4.01 13.53
C CYS A 57 10.46 4.21 12.31
N VAL A 58 9.83 5.38 12.23
CA VAL A 58 9.06 5.79 11.06
C VAL A 58 10.02 6.52 10.11
N PRO A 59 10.26 6.02 8.90
CA PRO A 59 11.07 6.71 7.91
C PRO A 59 10.46 8.07 7.53
N CYS A 60 11.28 9.12 7.47
CA CYS A 60 10.82 10.47 7.11
C CYS A 60 10.96 10.74 5.61
N ALA A 61 9.87 10.99 4.87
CA ALA A 61 9.90 11.16 3.40
C ALA A 61 10.91 12.16 2.85
N GLN A 62 11.37 13.16 3.62
CA GLN A 62 12.41 14.09 3.17
C GLN A 62 13.73 13.36 2.83
N ALA A 63 14.02 12.24 3.48
CA ALA A 63 15.22 11.44 3.23
C ALA A 63 15.03 10.35 2.14
N LYS A 64 13.84 10.26 1.54
CA LYS A 64 13.52 9.24 0.52
C LYS A 64 14.32 9.41 -0.77
N GLN A 65 14.66 10.66 -1.14
CA GLN A 65 15.53 10.94 -2.29
C GLN A 65 16.95 10.38 -2.12
N TRP A 66 17.36 10.09 -0.88
CA TRP A 66 18.72 9.70 -0.51
C TRP A 66 18.82 8.24 -0.02
N GLY A 67 17.84 7.37 -0.32
CA GLY A 67 17.89 5.97 0.10
C GLY A 67 17.72 5.72 1.61
N TRP A 68 17.20 6.71 2.34
CA TRP A 68 16.78 6.70 3.76
C TRP A 68 17.83 6.42 4.85
N THR A 69 18.32 7.49 5.48
CA THR A 69 19.17 7.47 6.70
C THR A 69 18.49 8.04 7.95
N GLN A 70 17.33 8.69 7.80
CA GLN A 70 16.65 9.43 8.87
C GLN A 70 15.25 8.88 9.18
N GLY A 71 14.96 8.66 10.47
CA GLY A 71 13.67 8.22 10.98
C GLY A 71 13.32 8.86 12.32
N ARG A 72 12.02 8.85 12.67
CA ARG A 72 11.52 9.41 13.93
C ARG A 72 10.49 8.50 14.59
N TRP A 73 10.39 8.56 15.91
CA TRP A 73 9.33 7.89 16.66
C TRP A 73 8.15 8.83 16.91
N THR A 74 7.11 8.74 16.09
CA THR A 74 5.92 9.60 16.20
C THR A 74 4.88 8.97 17.12
N LYS A 75 5.09 9.05 18.44
CA LYS A 75 4.23 8.41 19.46
C LYS A 75 2.74 8.81 19.34
N LYS A 76 2.45 10.11 19.17
CA LYS A 76 1.06 10.60 19.07
C LYS A 76 0.35 10.06 17.83
N SER A 77 0.99 10.15 16.66
CA SER A 77 0.44 9.62 15.40
C SER A 77 0.21 8.11 15.46
N GLY A 78 1.17 7.35 16.01
CA GLY A 78 1.05 5.91 16.16
C GLY A 78 -0.15 5.50 17.02
N LYS A 79 -0.39 6.19 18.14
CA LYS A 79 -1.57 5.95 19.00
C LYS A 79 -2.88 6.19 18.24
N PHE A 80 -3.03 7.31 17.54
CA PHE A 80 -4.28 7.58 16.80
C PHE A 80 -4.52 6.60 15.65
N LEU A 81 -3.47 6.15 14.96
CA LEU A 81 -3.60 5.12 13.92
C LEU A 81 -3.96 3.75 14.52
N LEU A 82 -3.43 3.38 15.69
CA LEU A 82 -3.85 2.16 16.41
C LEU A 82 -5.33 2.20 16.77
N HIS A 83 -5.84 3.35 17.23
CA HIS A 83 -7.26 3.52 17.53
C HIS A 83 -8.13 3.38 16.25
N MET A 84 -7.67 3.90 15.11
CA MET A 84 -8.37 3.69 13.83
C MET A 84 -8.35 2.23 13.37
N LEU A 85 -7.25 1.51 13.54
CA LEU A 85 -7.18 0.09 13.20
C LEU A 85 -8.10 -0.76 14.09
N LYS A 86 -8.17 -0.47 15.38
CA LYS A 86 -9.12 -1.14 16.29
C LYS A 86 -10.58 -0.87 15.88
N ASN A 87 -10.88 0.36 15.44
CA ASN A 87 -12.19 0.68 14.88
C ASN A 87 -12.45 -0.08 13.56
N ALA A 88 -11.41 -0.30 12.75
CA ALA A 88 -11.49 -1.11 11.54
C ALA A 88 -11.81 -2.58 11.82
N GLU A 89 -11.17 -3.16 12.84
CA GLU A 89 -11.43 -4.52 13.32
C GLU A 89 -12.89 -4.65 13.75
N SER A 90 -13.37 -3.76 14.61
CA SER A 90 -14.77 -3.79 15.07
C SER A 90 -15.77 -3.64 13.91
N ASN A 91 -15.49 -2.77 12.93
CA ASN A 91 -16.33 -2.64 11.73
C ASN A 91 -16.28 -3.88 10.83
N ALA A 92 -15.17 -4.60 10.80
CA ALA A 92 -15.04 -5.83 10.03
C ALA A 92 -15.79 -6.98 10.70
N GLU A 93 -15.70 -7.11 12.03
CA GLU A 93 -16.48 -8.06 12.83
C GLU A 93 -17.99 -7.83 12.64
N LEU A 94 -18.44 -6.58 12.68
CA LEU A 94 -19.85 -6.23 12.45
C LEU A 94 -20.32 -6.60 11.03
N LYS A 95 -19.42 -6.62 10.04
CA LYS A 95 -19.71 -7.04 8.67
C LYS A 95 -19.54 -8.55 8.45
N GLY A 96 -19.03 -9.29 9.43
CA GLY A 96 -18.72 -10.71 9.29
C GLY A 96 -17.52 -11.02 8.38
N LEU A 97 -16.58 -10.08 8.24
CA LEU A 97 -15.34 -10.29 7.49
C LEU A 97 -14.31 -11.03 8.35
N ASP A 98 -13.43 -11.81 7.71
CA ASP A 98 -12.30 -12.42 8.42
C ASP A 98 -11.25 -11.36 8.78
N VAL A 99 -11.11 -11.09 10.09
CA VAL A 99 -10.18 -10.09 10.62
C VAL A 99 -8.72 -10.43 10.32
N ASP A 100 -8.40 -11.71 10.20
CA ASP A 100 -7.01 -12.17 10.05
C ASP A 100 -6.49 -11.97 8.62
N SER A 101 -7.38 -12.04 7.65
CA SER A 101 -7.09 -11.85 6.23
C SER A 101 -7.17 -10.38 5.77
N LEU A 102 -7.48 -9.45 6.68
CA LEU A 102 -7.54 -8.02 6.36
C LEU A 102 -6.16 -7.42 6.07
N ALA A 103 -6.09 -6.67 4.98
CA ALA A 103 -4.96 -5.83 4.63
C ALA A 103 -5.40 -4.39 4.38
N ILE A 104 -4.50 -3.46 4.70
CA ILE A 104 -4.71 -2.03 4.44
C ILE A 104 -4.44 -1.77 2.97
N GLU A 105 -5.48 -1.61 2.16
CA GLU A 105 -5.37 -1.29 0.74
C GLU A 105 -5.12 0.21 0.55
N HIS A 106 -6.00 1.00 1.14
CA HIS A 106 -5.96 2.45 1.03
C HIS A 106 -5.84 3.09 2.40
N ILE A 107 -4.94 4.06 2.50
CA ILE A 107 -4.86 4.96 3.64
C ILE A 107 -4.49 6.34 3.11
N GLN A 108 -5.23 7.34 3.56
CA GLN A 108 -5.01 8.72 3.19
C GLN A 108 -5.14 9.63 4.40
N VAL A 109 -4.27 10.63 4.43
CA VAL A 109 -4.26 11.69 5.44
C VAL A 109 -4.38 13.01 4.72
N ASN A 110 -5.43 13.77 5.04
CA ASN A 110 -5.71 15.10 4.51
C ASN A 110 -5.52 16.17 5.59
N LYS A 111 -5.19 17.39 5.19
CA LYS A 111 -5.11 18.52 6.11
C LYS A 111 -6.52 18.90 6.56
N ALA A 112 -6.69 19.15 7.85
CA ALA A 112 -7.91 19.71 8.40
C ALA A 112 -7.76 21.23 8.60
N PRO A 113 -8.87 21.97 8.83
CA PRO A 113 -8.82 23.41 9.12
C PRO A 113 -7.85 23.72 10.27
N LYS A 114 -6.96 24.70 10.07
CA LYS A 114 -5.97 25.08 11.08
C LYS A 114 -6.66 25.75 12.26
N MET A 115 -6.29 25.35 13.47
CA MET A 115 -6.71 26.09 14.68
C MET A 115 -5.73 27.23 14.92
N ARG A 116 -6.25 28.39 15.29
CA ARG A 116 -5.47 29.62 15.45
C ARG A 116 -5.26 29.91 16.93
N HIS A 117 -4.00 30.00 17.32
CA HIS A 117 -3.54 30.58 18.58
C HIS A 117 -2.62 31.76 18.28
N ARG A 118 -2.30 32.56 19.30
CA ARG A 118 -1.42 33.73 19.19
C ARG A 118 -0.21 33.53 20.09
N THR A 119 0.96 33.96 19.64
CA THR A 119 2.17 34.06 20.45
C THR A 119 2.61 35.51 20.47
N TYR A 120 2.72 36.08 21.67
CA TYR A 120 3.25 37.43 21.86
C TYR A 120 4.78 37.38 21.78
N ARG A 121 5.36 38.28 20.99
CA ARG A 121 6.80 38.41 20.76
C ARG A 121 7.23 39.84 21.07
N ALA A 122 8.46 39.99 21.52
CA ALA A 122 9.00 41.29 21.87
C ALA A 122 9.53 42.04 20.63
N PRO A 123 9.41 43.38 20.60
CA PRO A 123 8.47 44.21 21.37
C PRO A 123 7.15 44.39 20.62
N GLY A 124 6.01 43.98 21.22
CA GLY A 124 4.66 44.25 20.71
C GLY A 124 4.21 43.44 19.47
N TRP A 125 5.01 42.49 18.99
CA TRP A 125 4.68 41.69 17.81
C TRP A 125 3.75 40.51 18.16
N ILE A 126 2.79 40.22 17.29
CA ILE A 126 1.87 39.08 17.44
C ILE A 126 2.08 38.12 16.29
N ASN A 127 2.65 36.94 16.58
CA ASN A 127 2.81 35.88 15.59
C ASN A 127 1.68 34.83 15.72
N PRO A 128 1.25 34.22 14.61
CA PRO A 128 0.29 33.13 14.66
C PRO A 128 0.95 31.82 15.10
N TYR A 129 0.39 31.17 16.11
CA TYR A 129 0.71 29.78 16.45
C TYR A 129 -0.45 28.91 15.97
N MET A 130 -0.23 28.15 14.89
CA MET A 130 -1.30 27.37 14.26
C MET A 130 -1.12 25.89 14.48
N SER A 131 -2.16 25.22 14.97
CA SER A 131 -2.22 23.77 15.00
C SER A 131 -2.54 23.24 13.60
N SER A 132 -1.91 22.12 13.23
CA SER A 132 -2.10 21.45 11.94
C SER A 132 -2.81 20.10 12.10
N PRO A 133 -4.13 20.07 12.39
CA PRO A 133 -4.89 18.83 12.51
C PRO A 133 -5.04 18.11 11.16
N CYS A 134 -5.50 16.86 11.20
CA CYS A 134 -5.69 16.05 10.01
C CYS A 134 -7.03 15.29 9.98
N HIS A 135 -7.51 15.02 8.77
CA HIS A 135 -8.51 13.99 8.50
C HIS A 135 -7.77 12.72 8.08
N MET A 136 -8.18 11.58 8.60
CA MET A 136 -7.63 10.28 8.24
C MET A 136 -8.76 9.40 7.72
N GLU A 137 -8.49 8.71 6.62
CA GLU A 137 -9.40 7.71 6.07
C GLU A 137 -8.59 6.47 5.69
N MET A 138 -9.18 5.31 5.92
CA MET A 138 -8.58 4.04 5.53
C MET A 138 -9.65 3.10 4.99
N ILE A 139 -9.20 2.19 4.13
CA ILE A 139 -10.02 1.12 3.57
C ILE A 139 -9.19 -0.14 3.74
N LEU A 140 -9.79 -1.12 4.40
CA LEU A 140 -9.22 -2.45 4.52
C LEU A 140 -10.06 -3.39 3.68
N THR A 141 -9.38 -4.28 2.97
CA THR A 141 -10.00 -5.33 2.18
C THR A 141 -9.47 -6.67 2.62
N GLU A 142 -10.34 -7.66 2.53
CA GLU A 142 -9.96 -9.05 2.68
C GLU A 142 -9.18 -9.46 1.43
N LYS A 143 -7.91 -9.81 1.59
CA LYS A 143 -7.09 -10.28 0.47
C LYS A 143 -7.36 -11.75 0.24
N GLU A 144 -7.93 -12.08 -0.91
CA GLU A 144 -7.97 -13.45 -1.39
C GLU A 144 -6.55 -13.93 -1.70
N GLN A 145 -6.23 -15.17 -1.32
CA GLN A 145 -5.01 -15.81 -1.80
C GLN A 145 -5.16 -16.03 -3.30
N ILE A 146 -4.49 -15.20 -4.09
CA ILE A 146 -4.48 -15.34 -5.55
C ILE A 146 -3.69 -16.60 -5.87
N VAL A 147 -4.40 -17.71 -6.11
CA VAL A 147 -3.82 -18.87 -6.77
C VAL A 147 -3.48 -18.41 -8.19
N PRO A 148 -2.21 -18.45 -8.61
CA PRO A 148 -1.85 -17.99 -9.95
C PRO A 148 -2.62 -18.81 -10.97
N LYS A 149 -3.37 -18.13 -11.84
CA LYS A 149 -4.00 -18.78 -12.99
C LYS A 149 -2.89 -19.41 -13.82
N PRO A 150 -3.02 -20.69 -14.25
CA PRO A 150 -2.00 -21.34 -15.06
C PRO A 150 -1.78 -20.52 -16.33
N GLN A 151 -0.55 -20.02 -16.53
CA GLN A 151 -0.22 -19.14 -17.64
C GLN A 151 -0.31 -19.89 -18.98
N GLU A 152 -1.09 -19.35 -19.92
CA GLU A 152 -1.20 -19.81 -21.32
C GLU A 152 0.12 -19.71 -22.11
N GLU A 153 1.17 -19.13 -21.52
CA GLU A 153 2.54 -19.06 -22.09
C GLU A 153 3.12 -20.45 -22.41
N LEU A 154 2.69 -21.49 -21.71
CA LEU A 154 3.08 -22.87 -22.02
C LEU A 154 2.56 -23.34 -23.40
N ALA A 155 1.41 -22.83 -23.86
CA ALA A 155 0.86 -23.17 -25.16
C ALA A 155 1.61 -22.47 -26.31
N GLN A 156 2.00 -21.20 -26.12
CA GLN A 156 2.79 -20.46 -27.12
C GLN A 156 4.20 -21.04 -27.27
N LYS A 157 4.86 -21.40 -26.16
CA LYS A 157 6.19 -22.05 -26.19
C LYS A 157 6.15 -23.41 -26.90
N LYS A 158 5.10 -24.22 -26.69
CA LYS A 158 4.90 -25.49 -27.40
C LYS A 158 4.72 -25.30 -28.91
N ASN A 159 3.96 -24.29 -29.34
CA ASN A 159 3.74 -24.01 -30.77
C ASN A 159 5.01 -23.51 -31.48
N ILE A 160 5.83 -22.69 -30.82
CA ILE A 160 7.11 -22.22 -31.36
C ILE A 160 8.12 -23.38 -31.45
N TYR A 161 8.18 -24.24 -30.43
CA TYR A 161 9.05 -25.41 -30.41
C TYR A 161 8.70 -26.40 -31.53
N GLN A 162 7.40 -26.69 -31.73
CA GLN A 162 6.94 -27.56 -32.83
C GLN A 162 7.25 -26.99 -34.21
N LYS A 163 7.10 -25.67 -34.42
CA LYS A 163 7.52 -25.00 -35.68
C LYS A 163 9.02 -25.10 -35.92
N LYS A 164 9.84 -24.97 -34.87
CA LYS A 164 11.30 -25.08 -34.95
C LYS A 164 11.76 -26.50 -35.31
N LEU A 165 11.13 -27.51 -34.68
CA LEU A 165 11.39 -28.93 -34.97
C LEU A 165 10.99 -29.30 -36.41
N ARG A 166 9.84 -28.81 -36.89
CA ARG A 166 9.40 -29.01 -38.28
C ARG A 166 10.39 -28.42 -39.29
N LYS A 167 10.97 -27.25 -38.99
CA LYS A 167 11.95 -26.59 -39.86
C LYS A 167 13.29 -27.34 -39.88
N GLN A 168 13.74 -27.84 -38.72
CA GLN A 168 14.94 -28.68 -38.62
C GLN A 168 14.79 -30.02 -39.37
N ASN A 169 13.62 -30.66 -39.32
CA ASN A 169 13.37 -31.93 -40.02
C ASN A 169 13.17 -31.77 -41.54
N LEU A 170 12.90 -30.54 -42.02
CA LEU A 170 12.73 -30.24 -43.45
C LEU A 170 14.06 -30.13 -44.19
N TRP A 171 15.09 -29.59 -43.52
CA TRP A 171 16.39 -29.31 -44.13
C TRP A 171 17.13 -30.55 -44.64
N PRO A 172 17.22 -31.66 -43.87
CA PRO A 172 17.86 -32.91 -44.30
C PRO A 172 17.17 -33.52 -45.53
N ARG A 173 15.82 -33.48 -45.58
CA ARG A 173 15.04 -34.00 -46.72
C ARG A 173 15.27 -33.21 -48.00
N ILE A 174 15.42 -31.89 -47.91
CA ILE A 174 15.70 -31.05 -49.09
C ILE A 174 17.13 -31.32 -49.59
N THR A 175 18.10 -31.48 -48.70
CA THR A 175 19.48 -31.81 -49.09
C THR A 175 19.62 -33.19 -49.71
N GLU A 176 18.85 -34.18 -49.25
CA GLU A 176 18.78 -35.51 -49.87
C GLU A 176 18.21 -35.44 -51.30
N ILE A 177 17.13 -34.69 -51.52
CA ILE A 177 16.53 -34.50 -52.86
C ILE A 177 17.50 -33.77 -53.81
N CYS A 178 18.22 -32.76 -53.33
CA CYS A 178 19.21 -32.04 -54.14
C CYS A 178 20.44 -32.88 -54.51
N ASN A 179 20.86 -33.81 -53.64
CA ASN A 179 21.99 -34.70 -53.92
C ASN A 179 21.63 -35.80 -54.93
N VAL A 180 20.41 -36.33 -54.90
CA VAL A 180 19.92 -37.33 -55.87
C VAL A 180 19.85 -36.77 -57.31
N ASN A 181 19.59 -35.47 -57.46
CA ASN A 181 19.54 -34.80 -58.78
C ASN A 181 20.91 -34.36 -59.32
N LYS A 182 21.99 -34.45 -58.52
CA LYS A 182 23.37 -34.16 -58.95
C LYS A 182 24.11 -35.41 -59.45
N THR A 183 23.55 -36.60 -59.25
CA THR A 183 24.13 -37.90 -59.60
C THR A 183 23.54 -38.51 -60.88
N LYS A 184 22.88 -37.71 -61.72
CA LYS A 184 22.47 -38.06 -63.09
C LYS A 184 23.16 -37.10 -64.06
#